data_AF-A0A7C7W095-F1
#
_entry.id   AF-A0A7C7W095-F1
#
_cell.length_a   1.000
_cell.length_b   1.000
_cell.length_c   1.000
_cell.angle_alpha   90.00
_cell.angle_beta   90.00
_cell.angle_gamma   90.00
#
_symmetry.space_group_name_H-M   'P 1'
#
loop_
_entity.id
_entity.type
_entity.pdbx_description
1 polymer ?
#
loop_
_entity_poly.entity_id
_entity_poly.type
_entity_poly.pdbx_seq_one_letter_code
_entity_poly.pdbx_strand_id
1 'polypeptide(L)' 'MMSRIRPIAICVIEDRDRLFVFEARDPTTGALFYRPLGGEIEFGELGADCVARELREES' A
#
# COMPACT_ATOMS: atom_id res chain seq x y z
N MET A 1 3.95 -5.41 23.71
CA MET A 1 3.96 -4.50 22.55
C MET A 1 2.51 -4.14 22.26
N MET A 2 2.11 -2.87 22.37
CA MET A 2 0.71 -2.47 22.17
C MET A 2 0.29 -2.72 20.72
N SER A 3 -0.80 -3.46 20.51
CA SER A 3 -1.42 -3.65 19.21
C SER A 3 -2.10 -2.35 18.78
N ARG A 4 -1.39 -1.54 17.98
CA ARG A 4 -1.95 -0.33 17.37
C ARG A 4 -2.68 -0.71 16.09
N ILE A 5 -3.98 -0.41 16.01
CA ILE A 5 -4.73 -0.51 14.76
C ILE A 5 -4.13 0.53 13.80
N ARG A 6 -3.74 0.09 12.60
CA ARG A 6 -3.27 0.94 11.52
C ARG A 6 -4.24 0.78 10.34
N PRO A 7 -5.09 1.78 10.05
CA PRO A 7 -5.91 1.75 8.84
C PRO A 7 -4.99 1.87 7.62
N ILE A 8 -5.21 1.01 6.62
CA ILE A 8 -4.42 1.00 5.39
C ILE A 8 -5.39 1.11 4.21
N ALA A 9 -5.11 2.01 3.29
CA ALA A 9 -5.79 2.04 1.99
C ALA A 9 -4.91 1.32 0.96
N ILE A 10 -5.52 0.47 0.14
CA ILE A 10 -4.84 -0.26 -0.93
C ILE A 10 -5.56 0.01 -2.24
N CYS A 11 -4.80 0.25 -3.30
CA CYS A 11 -5.28 0.46 -4.65
C CYS A 11 -4.75 -0.62 -5.58
N VAL A 12 -5.67 -1.31 -6.26
CA VAL A 12 -5.34 -2.25 -7.34
C VAL A 12 -5.50 -1.50 -8.65
N ILE A 13 -4.39 -1.33 -9.38
CA ILE A 13 -4.39 -0.74 -10.71
C ILE A 13 -4.19 -1.89 -11.71
N GLU A 14 -5.19 -2.06 -12.56
CA GLU A 14 -5.23 -3.09 -13.60
C GLU A 14 -5.19 -2.43 -14.98
N ASP A 15 -4.32 -2.93 -15.86
CA ASP A 15 -4.33 -2.63 -17.30
C ASP A 15 -4.36 -3.94 -18.08
N ARG A 16 -5.51 -4.22 -18.70
CA ARG A 16 -5.81 -5.50 -19.36
C ARG A 16 -5.65 -6.67 -18.37
N ASP A 17 -4.62 -7.50 -18.56
CA ASP A 17 -4.34 -8.66 -17.71
C ASP A 17 -3.07 -8.43 -16.85
N ARG A 18 -2.72 -7.18 -16.57
CA ARG A 18 -1.52 -6.80 -15.80
C ARG A 18 -1.91 -6.00 -14.58
N LEU A 19 -1.31 -6.37 -13.44
CA LEU A 19 -1.43 -5.63 -12.19
C LEU A 19 -0.18 -4.79 -11.96
N PHE A 20 -0.36 -3.53 -11.59
CA PHE A 20 0.72 -2.71 -11.07
C PHE A 20 0.95 -3.03 -9.61
N VAL A 21 2.12 -3.57 -9.29
CA VAL A 21 2.50 -4.03 -7.96
C VAL A 21 3.93 -3.60 -7.64
N PHE A 22 4.22 -3.40 -6.36
CA PHE A 22 5.57 -3.19 -5.88
C PHE A 22 6.17 -4.48 -5.33
N GLU A 23 7.49 -4.62 -5.52
CA GLU A 23 8.30 -5.64 -4.88
C GLU A 23 8.64 -5.20 -3.45
N ALA A 24 8.42 -6.09 -2.49
CA ALA A 24 8.73 -5.85 -1.09
C ALA A 24 9.35 -7.11 -0.46
N ARG A 25 10.04 -6.92 0.66
CA ARG A 25 10.58 -8.01 1.47
C ARG A 25 9.90 -8.04 2.81
N ASP A 26 9.40 -9.22 3.20
CA ASP A 26 8.80 -9.41 4.50
C ASP A 26 9.89 -9.20 5.57
N PRO A 27 9.73 -8.25 6.50
CA PRO A 27 10.79 -7.90 7.44
C PRO A 27 11.06 -8.98 8.49
N THR A 28 10.16 -9.97 8.62
CA THR A 28 10.26 -11.04 9.62
C THR A 28 10.92 -12.30 9.02
N THR A 29 10.56 -12.63 7.78
CA THR A 29 10.94 -13.87 7.09
C THR A 29 11.96 -13.63 5.98
N GLY A 30 12.13 -12.39 5.51
CA GLY A 30 12.98 -12.01 4.38
C GLY A 30 12.42 -12.40 3.01
N ALA A 31 11.23 -13.00 2.96
CA ALA A 31 10.61 -13.47 1.74
C ALA A 31 10.29 -12.30 0.80
N LEU A 32 10.56 -12.50 -0.50
CA LEU A 32 10.12 -11.58 -1.54
C LEU A 32 8.62 -11.72 -1.74
N PHE A 33 7.89 -10.62 -1.80
CA PHE A 33 6.47 -10.61 -2.14
C PHE A 33 6.11 -9.39 -2.97
N TYR A 34 4.97 -9.47 -3.64
CA TYR A 34 4.41 -8.39 -4.43
C TYR A 34 3.11 -7.94 -3.80
N ARG A 35 2.89 -6.62 -3.70
CA ARG A 35 1.63 -6.06 -3.21
C ARG A 35 1.16 -4.89 -4.07
N PRO A 36 -0.17 -4.65 -4.14
CA PRO A 36 -0.69 -3.42 -4.69
C PRO A 36 -0.28 -2.20 -3.85
N LEU A 37 -0.37 -1.05 -4.48
CA LEU A 37 0.01 0.25 -3.94
C LEU A 37 -0.88 0.70 -2.79
N GLY A 38 -0.34 1.58 -1.96
CA GLY A 38 -1.07 2.25 -0.89
C GLY A 38 -0.35 2.14 0.44
N GLY A 39 -0.86 2.87 1.42
CA GLY A 39 -0.16 3.12 2.67
C GLY A 39 -1.10 3.32 3.85
N GLU A 40 -0.51 3.84 4.93
CA GLU A 40 -1.25 4.15 6.15
C GLU A 40 -2.13 5.38 5.91
N ILE A 41 -3.40 5.28 6.31
CA ILE A 41 -4.34 6.40 6.26
C ILE A 41 -4.02 7.32 7.45
N GLU A 42 -3.74 8.58 7.17
CA GLU A 42 -3.51 9.59 8.21
C GLU A 42 -4.80 10.02 8.92
N PHE A 43 -4.67 10.66 10.08
CA PHE A 43 -5.83 11.09 10.86
C PHE A 43 -6.64 12.14 10.08
N GLY A 44 -7.90 11.82 9.77
CA GLY A 44 -8.79 12.69 8.99
C GLY A 44 -8.63 12.55 7.47
N GLU A 45 -7.75 11.68 6.98
CA GLU A 45 -7.54 11.40 5.56
C GLU A 45 -8.59 10.39 5.05
N LEU A 46 -9.13 10.60 3.85
CA LEU A 46 -9.95 9.59 3.17
C LEU A 46 -9.04 8.55 2.52
N GLY A 47 -9.50 7.30 2.44
CA GLY A 47 -8.72 6.23 1.80
C GLY A 47 -8.35 6.52 0.34
N ALA A 48 -9.19 7.23 -0.40
CA ALA A 48 -8.89 7.64 -1.77
C ALA A 48 -7.78 8.70 -1.84
N ASP A 49 -7.76 9.64 -0.90
CA ASP A 49 -6.72 10.67 -0.81
C ASP A 49 -5.37 10.06 -0.41
N CYS A 50 -5.38 9.13 0.56
CA CYS A 50 -4.22 8.32 0.94
C CYS A 50 -3.60 7.62 -0.27
N VAL A 51 -4.40 6.89 -1.05
CA VAL A 51 -3.94 6.22 -2.28
C VAL A 51 -3.36 7.22 -3.28
N ALA A 52 -4.01 8.36 -3.49
CA ALA A 52 -3.54 9.37 -4.44
C ALA A 52 -2.25 10.07 -3.98
N ARG A 53 -2.02 10.20 -2.66
CA ARG A 53 -0.76 10.69 -2.09
C ARG A 53 0.35 9.67 -2.32
N GLU A 54 0.14 8.43 -1.88
CA GLU A 54 1.11 7.33 -2.02
C GLU A 54 1.51 7.09 -3.49
N LEU A 55 0.55 7.15 -4.41
CA LEU A 55 0.83 7.06 -5.84
C LEU A 55 1.77 8.17 -6.32
N ARG A 56 1.64 9.40 -5.83
CA ARG A 56 2.51 10.53 -6.24
C ARG A 56 3.89 10.49 -5.59
N GLU A 57 4.01 9.89 -4.41
CA GLU A 57 5.27 9.79 -3.68
C GLU A 57 6.16 8.67 -4.24
N GLU A 58 5.55 7.59 -4.73
CA GLU A 58 6.23 6.38 -5.19
C GLU A 58 6.35 6.27 -6.73
N SER A 59 5.77 7.21 -7.51
CA SER A 59 5.83 7.25 -8.98
C SER A 59 6.52 8.50 -9.52
#